data_AF-A0A5R9DTR8-F1
#
_entry.id   AF-A0A5R9DTR8-F1
#
_cell.length_a   1.000
_cell.length_b   1.000
_cell.length_c   1.000
_cell.angle_alpha   90.00
_cell.angle_beta   90.00
_cell.angle_gamma   90.00
#
_symmetry.space_group_name_H-M   'P 1'
#
loop_
_entity.id
_entity.type
_entity.pdbx_description
1 polymer ?
#
loop_
_entity_poly.entity_id
_entity_poly.type
_entity_poly.pdbx_seq_one_letter_code
_entity_poly.pdbx_strand_id
1 'polypeptide(L)'
;MDNLPISYELFILVTKIADHSLQVFEKQFDSFLRELAHRVNMSDAAISKQMTKLSEHGLLDIYVNPANNRHNQIRLTDGCTRILNDCTQVLDKLVKEH
;
A
#
# COMPACT_ATOMS: atom_id res chain seq x y z
N MET A 1 -23.65 -8.32 -7.01
CA MET A 1 -22.65 -9.30 -6.56
C MET A 1 -21.27 -8.74 -6.90
N ASP A 2 -20.77 -7.96 -5.95
CA ASP A 2 -19.40 -8.01 -5.44
C ASP A 2 -18.23 -7.96 -6.43
N ASN A 3 -18.00 -6.78 -7.02
CA ASN A 3 -16.64 -6.38 -7.35
C ASN A 3 -15.99 -5.89 -6.04
N LEU A 4 -15.32 -6.78 -5.30
CA LEU A 4 -14.28 -6.30 -4.39
C LEU A 4 -13.24 -5.61 -5.29
N PRO A 5 -13.04 -4.28 -5.18
CA PRO A 5 -12.28 -3.53 -6.19
C PRO A 5 -10.76 -3.80 -6.14
N ILE A 6 -10.33 -4.74 -5.30
CA ILE A 6 -8.93 -4.97 -4.94
C ILE A 6 -8.75 -6.49 -4.75
N SER A 7 -7.85 -7.10 -5.53
CA SER A 7 -7.51 -8.52 -5.35
C SER A 7 -6.88 -8.76 -3.96
N TYR A 8 -6.96 -10.00 -3.44
CA TYR A 8 -6.36 -10.36 -2.15
C TYR A 8 -4.87 -9.98 -2.04
N GLU A 9 -4.12 -10.13 -3.14
CA GLU A 9 -2.72 -9.73 -3.23
C GLU A 9 -2.53 -8.21 -3.07
N LEU A 10 -3.40 -7.42 -3.71
CA LEU A 10 -3.41 -5.96 -3.58
C LEU A 10 -3.81 -5.52 -2.16
N PHE A 11 -4.71 -6.26 -1.50
CA PHE A 11 -5.09 -5.99 -0.11
C PHE A 11 -3.93 -6.25 0.88
N ILE A 12 -3.20 -7.35 0.72
CA ILE A 12 -1.97 -7.61 1.50
C ILE A 12 -0.93 -6.51 1.27
N LEU A 13 -0.81 -6.05 0.02
CA LEU A 13 0.15 -5.02 -0.32
C LEU A 13 -0.21 -3.69 0.34
N VAL A 14 -1.48 -3.28 0.26
CA VAL A 14 -2.00 -2.05 0.86
C VAL A 14 -1.88 -2.07 2.39
N THR A 15 -2.17 -3.19 3.04
CA THR A 15 -2.00 -3.32 4.51
C THR A 15 -0.54 -3.25 4.93
N LYS A 16 0.39 -3.85 4.18
CA LYS A 16 1.84 -3.73 4.44
C LYS A 16 2.37 -2.32 4.18
N ILE A 17 1.87 -1.64 3.14
CA ILE A 17 2.19 -0.24 2.91
C ILE A 17 1.63 0.61 4.04
N ALA A 18 0.42 0.34 4.53
CA ALA A 18 -0.20 1.05 5.65
C ALA A 18 0.59 0.92 6.95
N ASP A 19 0.97 -0.30 7.31
CA ASP A 19 1.84 -0.62 8.45
C ASP A 19 3.18 0.15 8.37
N HIS A 20 3.74 0.27 7.16
CA HIS A 20 4.94 1.08 6.94
C HIS A 20 4.66 2.59 6.97
N SER A 21 3.58 3.07 6.35
CA SER A 21 3.27 4.49 6.13
C SER A 21 2.75 5.22 7.37
N LEU A 22 2.28 4.49 8.40
CA LEU A 22 2.05 5.05 9.74
C LEU A 22 3.34 5.61 10.36
N GLN A 23 4.50 5.18 9.84
CA GLN A 23 5.79 5.82 10.05
C GLN A 23 6.11 6.58 8.76
N VAL A 24 6.02 7.92 8.77
CA VAL A 24 6.36 8.76 7.62
C VAL A 24 7.77 8.42 7.16
N PHE A 25 7.89 7.62 6.10
CA PHE A 25 9.18 7.18 5.61
C PHE A 25 9.72 8.18 4.61
N GLU A 26 10.72 8.95 5.04
CA GLU A 26 11.74 9.50 4.15
C GLU A 26 12.70 8.40 3.63
N LYS A 27 12.24 7.16 3.45
CA LYS A 27 13.04 6.13 2.77
C LYS A 27 12.97 6.37 1.27
N GLN A 28 14.11 6.20 0.62
CA GLN A 28 14.20 6.18 -0.84
C GLN A 28 13.22 5.11 -1.38
N PHE A 29 12.33 5.51 -2.29
CA PHE A 29 11.32 4.65 -2.94
C PHE A 29 11.84 3.27 -3.30
N ASP A 30 13.02 3.20 -3.92
CA ASP A 30 13.61 1.93 -4.36
C ASP A 30 13.96 1.00 -3.20
N SER A 31 14.42 1.54 -2.07
CA SER A 31 14.68 0.75 -0.86
C SER A 31 13.38 0.23 -0.26
N PHE A 32 12.31 1.04 -0.29
CA PHE A 32 11.00 0.62 0.19
C PHE A 32 10.42 -0.49 -0.69
N LEU A 33 10.50 -0.36 -2.02
CA LEU A 33 10.01 -1.38 -2.94
C LEU A 33 10.73 -2.72 -2.74
N ARG A 34 12.05 -2.70 -2.56
CA ARG A 34 12.83 -3.93 -2.29
C ARG A 34 12.46 -4.56 -0.95
N GLU A 35 12.29 -3.77 0.10
CA GLU A 35 11.87 -4.27 1.41
C GLU A 35 10.46 -4.89 1.32
N LEU A 36 9.55 -4.22 0.63
CA LEU A 36 8.19 -4.70 0.40
C LEU A 36 8.21 -6.01 -0.41
N ALA A 37 9.00 -6.06 -1.48
CA ALA A 37 9.17 -7.24 -2.35
C ALA A 37 9.62 -8.46 -1.56
N HIS A 38 10.61 -8.27 -0.69
CA HIS A 38 11.08 -9.32 0.20
C HIS A 38 9.98 -9.77 1.18
N ARG A 39 9.25 -8.84 1.79
CA ARG A 39 8.19 -9.14 2.78
C ARG A 39 6.98 -9.86 2.19
N VAL A 40 6.63 -9.63 0.93
CA VAL A 40 5.52 -10.34 0.26
C VAL A 40 6.00 -11.50 -0.60
N ASN A 41 7.31 -11.82 -0.58
CA ASN A 41 7.91 -12.85 -1.41
C ASN A 41 7.57 -12.67 -2.91
N MET A 42 7.64 -11.43 -3.39
CA MET A 42 7.42 -11.06 -4.79
C MET A 42 8.72 -10.52 -5.40
N SER A 43 8.86 -10.57 -6.72
CA SER A 43 9.97 -9.90 -7.40
C SER A 43 9.77 -8.39 -7.43
N ASP A 44 10.87 -7.64 -7.51
CA ASP A 44 10.85 -6.16 -7.64
C ASP A 44 9.95 -5.71 -8.81
N ALA A 45 9.99 -6.42 -9.94
CA ALA A 45 9.17 -6.13 -11.11
C ALA A 45 7.67 -6.37 -10.84
N ALA A 46 7.32 -7.44 -10.11
CA ALA A 46 5.94 -7.73 -9.74
C ALA A 46 5.39 -6.67 -8.78
N ILE A 47 6.17 -6.29 -7.77
CA ILE A 47 5.86 -5.19 -6.85
C ILE A 47 5.65 -3.89 -7.60
N SER A 48 6.58 -3.51 -8.49
CA SER A 48 6.48 -2.28 -9.26
C SER A 48 5.17 -2.23 -10.04
N LYS A 49 4.78 -3.34 -10.67
CA LYS A 49 3.51 -3.44 -11.40
C LYS A 49 2.30 -3.28 -10.48
N GLN A 50 2.33 -3.84 -9.28
CA GLN A 50 1.23 -3.69 -8.32
C GLN A 50 1.16 -2.26 -7.77
N MET A 51 2.29 -1.60 -7.53
CA MET A 51 2.35 -0.20 -7.09
C MET A 51 1.76 0.74 -8.15
N THR A 52 2.07 0.52 -9.43
CA THR A 52 1.45 1.26 -10.53
C THR A 52 -0.07 1.07 -10.53
N LYS A 53 -0.56 -0.18 -10.43
CA LYS A 53 -2.01 -0.44 -10.36
C LYS A 53 -2.67 0.25 -9.17
N LEU A 54 -2.06 0.19 -7.99
CA LEU A 54 -2.58 0.87 -6.81
C LEU A 54 -2.68 2.38 -7.00
N SER A 55 -1.71 2.97 -7.72
CA SER A 55 -1.76 4.38 -8.08
C SER A 55 -2.84 4.69 -9.12
N GLU A 56 -2.97 3.87 -10.16
CA GLU A 56 -4.04 3.97 -11.17
C GLU A 56 -5.44 3.85 -10.56
N HIS A 57 -5.59 3.04 -9.51
CA HIS A 57 -6.83 2.90 -8.74
C HIS A 57 -7.05 4.02 -7.72
N GLY A 58 -6.16 5.02 -7.64
CA GLY A 58 -6.25 6.13 -6.72
C GLY A 58 -6.09 5.73 -5.25
N LEU A 59 -5.41 4.62 -4.98
CA LEU A 59 -5.11 4.13 -3.63
C LEU A 59 -3.75 4.62 -3.13
N LEU A 60 -2.86 5.00 -4.05
CA LEU A 60 -1.55 5.55 -3.75
C LEU A 60 -1.23 6.76 -4.64
N ASP A 61 -0.60 7.76 -4.05
CA ASP A 61 0.06 8.82 -4.79
C ASP A 61 1.57 8.57 -4.80
N ILE A 62 2.15 8.58 -6.00
CA ILE A 62 3.60 8.57 -6.19
C ILE A 62 4.01 9.97 -6.65
N TYR A 63 4.82 10.66 -5.86
CA TYR A 63 5.22 12.03 -6.15
C TYR A 63 6.73 12.23 -5.93
N VAL A 64 7.30 13.19 -6.65
CA VAL A 64 8.70 13.59 -6.44
C VAL A 64 8.72 14.61 -5.31
N ASN A 65 9.52 14.37 -4.27
CA ASN A 65 9.70 15.38 -3.23
C ASN A 65 10.53 16.55 -3.78
N PRO A 66 10.01 17.78 -3.81
CA PRO A 66 10.74 18.93 -4.34
C PRO A 66 12.00 19.29 -3.53
N ALA A 67 12.09 18.85 -2.27
CA ALA A 67 13.28 19.00 -1.44
C ALA A 67 14.38 17.97 -1.76
N ASN A 68 14.01 16.85 -2.39
CA ASN A 68 14.94 15.77 -2.75
C ASN A 68 14.51 15.14 -4.09
N ASN A 69 14.81 15.85 -5.18
CA ASN A 69 14.47 15.48 -6.56
C ASN A 69 15.08 14.15 -7.05
N ARG A 70 15.84 13.45 -6.22
CA ARG A 70 16.47 12.17 -6.58
C ARG A 70 15.58 10.96 -6.32
N HIS A 71 14.54 11.10 -5.51
CA HIS A 71 13.72 9.96 -5.09
C HIS A 71 12.22 10.26 -5.13
N ASN A 72 11.47 9.28 -5.63
CA ASN A 72 10.02 9.29 -5.50
C ASN A 72 9.64 9.06 -4.01
N GLN A 73 8.47 9.52 -3.63
CA GLN A 73 7.82 9.23 -2.36
C GLN A 73 6.45 8.63 -2.66
N ILE A 74 5.95 7.83 -1.72
CA ILE A 74 4.62 7.23 -1.78
C ILE A 74 3.80 7.75 -0.61
N ARG A 75 2.55 8.10 -0.88
CA ARG A 75 1.56 8.40 0.14
C ARG A 75 0.30 7.57 -0.12
N LEU A 76 -0.32 7.07 0.96
CA LEU A 76 -1.67 6.52 0.89
C LEU A 76 -2.67 7.65 0.63
N THR A 77 -3.61 7.43 -0.29
CA THR A 77 -4.73 8.35 -0.45
C THR A 77 -5.72 8.22 0.71
N ASP A 78 -6.55 9.23 0.88
CA ASP A 78 -7.62 9.20 1.88
C ASP A 78 -8.61 8.05 1.59
N GLY A 79 -8.84 7.75 0.30
CA GLY A 79 -9.65 6.61 -0.13
C GLY A 79 -9.08 5.26 0.29
N CYS A 80 -7.76 5.08 0.15
CA CYS A 80 -7.06 3.90 0.61
C CYS A 80 -7.13 3.72 2.13
N THR A 81 -6.91 4.81 2.86
CA THR A 81 -7.00 4.84 4.33
C THR A 81 -8.40 4.44 4.82
N ARG A 82 -9.45 4.90 4.13
CA ARG A 82 -10.82 4.51 4.44
C ARG A 82 -11.07 3.03 4.24
N ILE A 83 -10.63 2.46 3.11
CA ILE A 83 -10.78 1.03 2.82
C ILE A 83 -10.06 0.18 3.88
N LEU A 84 -8.85 0.57 4.26
CA LEU A 84 -8.09 -0.09 5.33
C LEU A 84 -8.81 -0.06 6.68
N ASN A 85 -9.39 1.08 7.04
CA ASN A 85 -10.18 1.22 8.27
C ASN A 85 -11.43 0.35 8.24
N ASP A 86 -12.15 0.34 7.12
CA ASP A 86 -13.36 -0.48 6.95
C ASP A 86 -13.01 -1.98 7.09
N CYS A 87 -11.92 -2.43 6.46
CA CYS A 87 -11.44 -3.81 6.59
C CYS A 87 -11.00 -4.16 8.02
N THR A 88 -10.32 -3.24 8.71
CA THR A 88 -9.91 -3.43 10.11
C THR A 88 -11.11 -3.58 11.02
N GLN A 89 -12.15 -2.76 10.84
CA GLN A 89 -13.38 -2.87 11.63
C GLN A 89 -14.14 -4.18 11.37
N VAL A 90 -14.14 -4.69 10.14
CA VAL A 90 -14.73 -6.00 9.82
C VAL A 90 -13.95 -7.12 10.50
N LEU A 91 -12.61 -7.09 10.45
CA LEU A 91 -11.76 -8.07 11.12
C LEU A 91 -11.95 -8.04 12.64
N ASP A 92 -11.99 -6.85 13.25
CA ASP A 92 -12.24 -6.69 14.69
C ASP A 92 -13.58 -7.26 15.13
N LYS A 93 -14.62 -7.12 14.29
CA LYS A 93 -15.94 -7.72 14.57
C LYS A 93 -15.88 -9.24 14.51
N LEU A 94 -15.25 -9.80 13.47
CA LEU A 94 -15.09 -11.24 13.31
C LEU A 94 -14.29 -11.88 14.46
N VAL A 95 -13.24 -11.19 14.94
CA VAL A 95 -12.42 -11.65 16.08
C VAL A 95 -13.18 -11.55 17.40
N LYS A 96 -14.09 -10.59 17.57
CA LYS A 96 -14.90 -10.46 18.80
C LYS A 96 -16.09 -11.42 18.85
N GLU A 97 -16.50 -11.96 17.71
CA GLU A 97 -17.58 -12.95 17.60
C GLU A 97 -17.09 -14.41 17.76
N HIS A 98 -15.79 -14.63 17.96
CA HIS A 98 -15.15 -15.93 18.25
C HIS A 98 -14.29 -15.85 19.52
#